data_AF-A0A067DTC9-F1
#
_entry.id   AF-A0A067DTC9-F1
#
_cell.length_a   1.000
_cell.length_b   1.000
_cell.length_c   1.000
_cell.angle_alpha   90.00
_cell.angle_beta   90.00
_cell.angle_gamma   90.00
#
_symmetry.space_group_name_H-M   'P 1'
#
loop_
_entity.id
_entity.type
_entity.pdbx_description
1 polymer ?
#
loop_
_entity_poly.entity_id
_entity_poly.type
_entity_poly.pdbx_seq_one_letter_code
_entity_poly.pdbx_strand_id
1 'polypeptide(L)'
;MSSLYDCHQEGEVQYQQFPSKSSQNRLLCIKGRDNHDGSWNYYALAWPKALPYNATLMKGLTFVSYNHYSYENIWHGLSAMVPFVAWHQKNNCELPTRWILYHWGELRLGMGPWLQTLMHATFDGEPVIERFDGINDEDGGDPVCFEKAVVMRHNEGGMSRERRMEVYDLMRCKARMYCNVSLDNKDDNHKAVGMTLLMRTGPRSFTNEPAIIGIFEKECAKIDGCRMTVAYSNNLTFCEQVKLMSMTDILVSPHGAQLTNIFLMDRNSSVMEFFPKGWLKLAGVGQYVFHWIASWSGMRHQGAWRDPNGENCTYSEDDRRCMSIYKNGRIGYNETYFSEWARNVLNEVKTMKLEKSQSNGSASSSNGCMC
;
A
#
# COMPACT_ATOMS: atom_id res chain seq x y z
N MET A 1 -4.93 -19.88 10.50
CA MET A 1 -4.63 -21.06 9.65
C MET A 1 -3.13 -21.38 9.70
N SER A 2 -2.68 -22.29 10.56
CA SER A 2 -1.25 -22.48 10.89
C SER A 2 -0.70 -23.89 10.68
N SER A 3 -1.54 -24.88 10.34
CA SER A 3 -1.14 -26.29 10.29
C SER A 3 -0.50 -26.76 8.98
N LEU A 4 -0.44 -25.88 7.97
CA LEU A 4 0.17 -26.18 6.68
C LEU A 4 1.27 -25.19 6.35
N TYR A 5 2.28 -25.67 5.64
CA TYR A 5 3.33 -24.84 5.07
C TYR A 5 2.83 -24.10 3.85
N ASP A 6 3.34 -22.90 3.65
CA ASP A 6 3.06 -22.13 2.44
C ASP A 6 3.85 -22.69 1.25
N CYS A 7 3.36 -22.43 0.05
CA CYS A 7 4.13 -22.58 -1.16
C CYS A 7 5.25 -21.53 -1.15
N HIS A 8 6.50 -21.99 -1.21
CA HIS A 8 7.68 -21.15 -1.30
C HIS A 8 8.32 -21.30 -2.68
N GLN A 9 8.46 -20.20 -3.38
CA GLN A 9 9.31 -20.07 -4.55
C GLN A 9 10.19 -18.84 -4.33
N GLU A 10 11.48 -18.96 -4.65
CA GLU A 10 12.44 -17.88 -4.45
C GLU A 10 12.00 -16.62 -5.22
N GLY A 11 12.00 -15.48 -4.53
CA GLY A 11 11.60 -14.19 -5.07
C GLY A 11 10.09 -13.99 -5.27
N GLU A 12 9.25 -14.97 -4.93
CA GLU A 12 7.81 -14.92 -5.13
C GLU A 12 7.02 -14.77 -3.82
N VAL A 13 5.73 -14.47 -3.97
CA VAL A 13 4.78 -14.40 -2.86
C VAL A 13 4.59 -15.78 -2.20
N GLN A 14 4.47 -15.78 -0.87
CA GLN A 14 4.17 -16.96 -0.07
C GLN A 14 2.65 -17.10 0.14
N TYR A 15 2.10 -18.26 -0.22
CA TYR A 15 0.65 -18.49 -0.17
C TYR A 15 0.32 -19.97 0.06
N GLN A 16 -0.89 -20.26 0.50
CA GLN A 16 -1.45 -21.63 0.48
C GLN A 16 -2.48 -21.73 -0.62
N GLN A 17 -2.58 -22.89 -1.25
CA GLN A 17 -3.59 -23.15 -2.28
C GLN A 17 -4.33 -24.45 -1.98
N PHE A 18 -5.65 -24.41 -2.18
CA PHE A 18 -6.56 -25.53 -1.97
C PHE A 18 -7.51 -25.64 -3.18
N PRO A 19 -7.78 -26.84 -3.68
CA PRO A 19 -6.98 -28.05 -3.48
C PRO A 19 -5.57 -27.91 -4.07
N SER A 20 -4.60 -28.64 -3.50
CA SER A 20 -3.24 -28.73 -4.04
C SER A 20 -2.59 -30.05 -3.65
N LYS A 21 -1.43 -30.37 -4.24
CA LYS A 21 -0.67 -31.58 -3.87
C LYS A 21 -0.29 -31.58 -2.38
N SER A 22 0.08 -30.43 -1.80
CA SER A 22 0.42 -30.31 -0.37
C SER A 22 -0.79 -30.49 0.53
N SER A 23 -1.98 -30.06 0.10
CA SER A 23 -3.23 -30.36 0.80
C SER A 23 -3.76 -31.77 0.53
N GLN A 24 -3.05 -32.61 -0.23
CA GLN A 24 -3.54 -33.91 -0.73
C GLN A 24 -4.87 -33.77 -1.49
N ASN A 25 -5.02 -32.71 -2.27
CA ASN A 25 -6.25 -32.36 -3.01
C ASN A 25 -7.49 -32.13 -2.12
N ARG A 26 -7.30 -31.85 -0.83
CA ARG A 26 -8.40 -31.45 0.08
C ARG A 26 -8.76 -29.98 -0.12
N LEU A 27 -10.05 -29.69 0.01
CA LEU A 27 -10.63 -28.35 0.00
C LEU A 27 -10.45 -27.68 1.34
N LEU A 28 -10.35 -26.35 1.34
CA LEU A 28 -10.45 -25.54 2.55
C LEU A 28 -11.91 -25.43 2.96
N CYS A 29 -12.20 -25.71 4.23
CA CYS A 29 -13.50 -25.47 4.84
C CYS A 29 -13.35 -24.53 6.04
N ILE A 30 -14.28 -23.60 6.20
CA ILE A 30 -14.32 -22.61 7.27
C ILE A 30 -15.65 -22.74 8.01
N LYS A 31 -15.64 -22.53 9.32
CA LYS A 31 -16.82 -22.56 10.19
C LYS A 31 -16.74 -21.36 11.14
N GLY A 32 -17.85 -20.65 11.34
CA GLY A 32 -17.93 -19.46 12.19
C GLY A 32 -17.80 -18.14 11.41
N ARG A 33 -18.41 -17.08 11.96
CA ARG A 33 -18.44 -15.72 11.39
C ARG A 33 -18.24 -14.62 12.43
N ASP A 34 -17.55 -14.93 13.52
CA ASP A 34 -17.35 -14.01 14.62
C ASP A 34 -16.43 -12.84 14.20
N ASN A 35 -16.88 -11.62 14.46
CA ASN A 35 -16.21 -10.38 14.09
C ASN A 35 -15.53 -9.65 15.28
N HIS A 36 -15.53 -10.26 16.46
CA HIS A 36 -14.96 -9.72 17.71
C HIS A 36 -13.98 -10.68 18.40
N ASP A 37 -14.19 -11.99 18.31
CA ASP A 37 -13.32 -13.03 18.87
C ASP A 37 -12.97 -14.07 17.81
N GLY A 38 -11.76 -13.95 17.28
CA GLY A 38 -11.26 -14.85 16.24
C GLY A 38 -11.11 -16.31 16.65
N SER A 39 -11.20 -16.64 17.94
CA SER A 39 -11.16 -18.04 18.41
C SER A 39 -12.41 -18.84 18.05
N TRP A 40 -13.50 -18.15 17.71
CA TRP A 40 -14.77 -18.75 17.24
C TRP A 40 -14.80 -19.00 15.73
N ASN A 41 -13.73 -18.68 15.01
CA ASN A 41 -13.60 -18.93 13.58
C ASN A 41 -12.63 -20.09 13.32
N TYR A 42 -13.17 -21.21 12.86
CA TYR A 42 -12.46 -22.47 12.66
C TYR A 42 -12.20 -22.73 11.19
N TYR A 43 -11.17 -23.52 10.91
CA TYR A 43 -10.88 -24.03 9.58
C TYR A 43 -10.48 -25.50 9.64
N ALA A 44 -10.81 -26.24 8.59
CA ALA A 44 -10.46 -27.63 8.41
C ALA A 44 -10.25 -27.93 6.92
N LEU A 45 -9.74 -29.13 6.63
CA LEU A 45 -9.59 -29.62 5.25
C LEU A 45 -10.49 -30.82 5.05
N ALA A 46 -11.23 -30.84 3.94
CA ALA A 46 -12.13 -31.95 3.61
C ALA A 46 -11.83 -32.49 2.21
N TRP A 47 -12.08 -33.79 2.01
CA TRP A 47 -12.01 -34.38 0.68
C TRP A 47 -13.22 -33.92 -0.15
N PRO A 48 -13.06 -33.62 -1.46
CA PRO A 48 -14.19 -33.19 -2.30
C PRO A 48 -15.40 -34.14 -2.30
N LYS A 49 -15.15 -35.44 -2.10
CA LYS A 49 -16.19 -36.50 -2.05
C LYS A 49 -16.69 -36.83 -0.63
N ALA A 50 -16.15 -36.17 0.40
CA ALA A 50 -16.48 -36.41 1.79
C ALA A 50 -16.47 -35.09 2.57
N LEU A 51 -17.31 -34.15 2.11
CA LEU A 51 -17.54 -32.90 2.83
C LEU A 51 -18.30 -33.18 4.15
N PRO A 52 -18.13 -32.32 5.17
CA PRO A 52 -18.92 -32.42 6.40
C PRO A 52 -20.43 -32.43 6.12
N TYR A 53 -21.20 -33.04 7.01
CA TYR A 53 -22.66 -32.97 6.96
C TYR A 53 -23.13 -31.50 6.99
N ASN A 54 -24.13 -31.17 6.18
CA ASN A 54 -24.63 -29.80 5.94
C ASN A 54 -23.64 -28.79 5.34
N ALA A 55 -22.46 -29.23 4.88
CA ALA A 55 -21.49 -28.30 4.31
C ALA A 55 -22.01 -27.65 3.01
N THR A 56 -21.82 -26.35 2.90
CA THR A 56 -22.06 -25.62 1.64
C THR A 56 -20.78 -25.60 0.81
N LEU A 57 -20.82 -26.09 -0.42
CA LEU A 57 -19.70 -25.99 -1.36
C LEU A 57 -19.83 -24.73 -2.23
N MET A 58 -18.90 -23.82 -2.02
CA MET A 58 -18.76 -22.55 -2.71
C MET A 58 -17.90 -22.69 -3.97
N LYS A 59 -18.50 -22.51 -5.15
CA LYS A 59 -17.82 -22.58 -6.45
C LYS A 59 -16.97 -21.34 -6.74
N GLY A 60 -15.95 -21.47 -7.58
CA GLY A 60 -15.05 -20.40 -8.01
C GLY A 60 -13.82 -20.22 -7.12
N LEU A 61 -13.00 -19.24 -7.47
CA LEU A 61 -11.78 -18.90 -6.73
C LEU A 61 -12.10 -18.01 -5.53
N THR A 62 -11.64 -18.40 -4.36
CA THR A 62 -11.77 -17.64 -3.11
C THR A 62 -10.40 -17.15 -2.64
N PHE A 63 -10.26 -15.84 -2.45
CA PHE A 63 -9.11 -15.26 -1.78
C PHE A 63 -9.38 -15.16 -0.28
N VAL A 64 -8.44 -15.63 0.54
CA VAL A 64 -8.55 -15.61 2.00
C VAL A 64 -7.36 -14.85 2.57
N SER A 65 -7.60 -13.65 3.04
CA SER A 65 -6.60 -12.82 3.71
C SER A 65 -6.64 -13.08 5.21
N TYR A 66 -5.54 -13.53 5.79
CA TYR A 66 -5.41 -13.74 7.23
C TYR A 66 -4.20 -12.97 7.77
N ASN A 67 -4.44 -11.80 8.38
CA ASN A 67 -3.35 -10.88 8.70
C ASN A 67 -3.46 -10.24 10.09
N HIS A 68 -2.37 -9.61 10.51
CA HIS A 68 -2.28 -8.77 11.71
C HIS A 68 -2.62 -7.30 11.47
N TYR A 69 -2.88 -6.92 10.23
CA TYR A 69 -3.16 -5.56 9.83
C TYR A 69 -4.64 -5.34 9.51
N SER A 70 -5.18 -4.22 10.00
CA SER A 70 -6.53 -3.77 9.70
C SER A 70 -6.68 -3.30 8.25
N TYR A 71 -7.79 -3.66 7.60
CA TYR A 71 -8.12 -3.24 6.24
C TYR A 71 -8.61 -1.78 6.13
N GLU A 72 -8.80 -1.08 7.26
CA GLU A 72 -9.21 0.33 7.29
C GLU A 72 -8.02 1.29 7.14
N ASN A 73 -6.87 0.93 7.72
CA ASN A 73 -5.67 1.74 7.57
C ASN A 73 -5.08 1.49 6.19
N ILE A 74 -4.85 2.55 5.41
CA ILE A 74 -4.44 2.43 4.01
C ILE A 74 -3.11 1.70 3.81
N TRP A 75 -2.11 1.91 4.67
CA TRP A 75 -0.83 1.20 4.58
C TRP A 75 -1.00 -0.28 4.92
N HIS A 76 -1.72 -0.54 6.01
CA HIS A 76 -2.02 -1.89 6.52
C HIS A 76 -2.76 -2.72 5.47
N GLY A 77 -3.83 -2.13 4.91
CA GLY A 77 -4.64 -2.72 3.86
C GLY A 77 -3.84 -2.96 2.58
N LEU A 78 -3.04 -1.97 2.13
CA LEU A 78 -2.17 -2.15 0.96
C LEU A 78 -1.24 -3.34 1.15
N SER A 79 -0.52 -3.40 2.27
CA SER A 79 0.45 -4.47 2.53
C SER A 79 -0.20 -5.85 2.62
N ALA A 80 -1.45 -5.92 3.08
CA ALA A 80 -2.24 -7.15 3.09
C ALA A 80 -2.68 -7.61 1.70
N MET A 81 -2.92 -6.68 0.77
CA MET A 81 -3.49 -6.98 -0.55
C MET A 81 -2.44 -7.19 -1.65
N VAL A 82 -1.27 -6.54 -1.57
CA VAL A 82 -0.16 -6.70 -2.54
C VAL A 82 0.18 -8.17 -2.84
N PRO A 83 0.23 -9.09 -1.85
CA PRO A 83 0.42 -10.53 -2.10
C PRO A 83 -0.58 -11.15 -3.09
N PHE A 84 -1.85 -10.76 -3.03
CA PHE A 84 -2.88 -11.27 -3.94
C PHE A 84 -2.68 -10.76 -5.36
N VAL A 85 -2.22 -9.52 -5.53
CA VAL A 85 -1.89 -8.95 -6.85
C VAL A 85 -0.70 -9.69 -7.45
N ALA A 86 0.33 -9.99 -6.65
CA ALA A 86 1.46 -10.81 -7.07
C ALA A 86 1.01 -12.22 -7.50
N TRP A 87 0.13 -12.84 -6.74
CA TRP A 87 -0.42 -14.15 -7.11
C TRP A 87 -1.23 -14.07 -8.41
N HIS A 88 -2.10 -13.07 -8.54
CA HIS A 88 -2.90 -12.83 -9.73
C HIS A 88 -2.04 -12.67 -11.00
N GLN A 89 -1.01 -11.83 -10.95
CA GLN A 89 -0.06 -11.67 -12.07
C GLN A 89 0.60 -12.99 -12.47
N LYS A 90 1.00 -13.79 -11.48
CA LYS A 90 1.68 -15.07 -11.72
C LYS A 90 0.74 -16.12 -12.33
N ASN A 91 -0.55 -16.05 -12.02
CA ASN A 91 -1.54 -17.06 -12.39
C ASN A 91 -2.45 -16.60 -13.52
N ASN A 92 -1.87 -16.03 -14.59
CA ASN A 92 -2.59 -15.59 -15.78
C ASN A 92 -3.79 -14.68 -15.48
N CYS A 93 -3.65 -13.83 -14.47
CA CYS A 93 -4.66 -12.83 -14.11
C CYS A 93 -5.98 -13.46 -13.68
N GLU A 94 -5.93 -14.64 -13.05
CA GLU A 94 -7.13 -15.27 -12.50
C GLU A 94 -7.79 -14.35 -11.46
N LEU A 95 -9.09 -14.13 -11.62
CA LEU A 95 -9.88 -13.24 -10.77
C LEU A 95 -10.58 -14.03 -9.67
N PRO A 96 -10.60 -13.52 -8.42
CA PRO A 96 -11.38 -14.13 -7.35
C PRO A 96 -12.86 -13.90 -7.58
N THR A 97 -13.68 -14.92 -7.29
CA THR A 97 -15.13 -14.77 -7.18
C THR A 97 -15.52 -14.11 -5.86
N ARG A 98 -14.71 -14.27 -4.81
CA ARG A 98 -14.93 -13.65 -3.50
C ARG A 98 -13.65 -13.54 -2.68
N TRP A 99 -13.73 -12.69 -1.67
CA TRP A 99 -12.70 -12.44 -0.68
C TRP A 99 -13.23 -12.73 0.72
N ILE A 100 -12.42 -13.37 1.54
CA ILE A 100 -12.65 -13.55 2.97
C ILE A 100 -11.54 -12.82 3.70
N LEU A 101 -11.91 -11.92 4.60
CA LEU A 101 -10.97 -11.05 5.29
C LEU A 101 -10.95 -11.39 6.77
N TYR A 102 -9.77 -11.78 7.27
CA TYR A 102 -9.53 -11.97 8.70
C TYR A 102 -8.48 -10.99 9.20
N HIS A 103 -8.75 -10.40 10.36
CA HIS A 103 -7.77 -9.62 11.11
C HIS A 103 -7.76 -10.12 12.56
N TRP A 104 -6.65 -10.76 12.94
CA TRP A 104 -6.49 -11.52 14.19
C TRP A 104 -7.48 -12.69 14.34
N GLY A 105 -7.88 -13.29 13.21
CA GLY A 105 -8.87 -14.36 13.18
C GLY A 105 -10.32 -13.88 13.23
N GLU A 106 -10.57 -12.61 13.57
CA GLU A 106 -11.90 -12.02 13.49
C GLU A 106 -12.28 -11.75 12.03
N LEU A 107 -13.50 -12.12 11.65
CA LEU A 107 -14.05 -11.87 10.32
C LEU A 107 -14.26 -10.37 10.12
N ARG A 108 -13.83 -9.85 8.96
CA ARG A 108 -14.04 -8.46 8.56
C ARG A 108 -14.99 -8.42 7.37
N LEU A 109 -15.98 -7.55 7.49
CA LEU A 109 -17.11 -7.47 6.57
C LEU A 109 -16.91 -6.43 5.45
N GLY A 110 -15.70 -5.86 5.37
CA GLY A 110 -15.35 -4.80 4.44
C GLY A 110 -13.89 -4.37 4.57
N MET A 111 -13.51 -3.42 3.73
CA MET A 111 -12.22 -2.73 3.75
C MET A 111 -12.45 -1.22 3.64
N GLY A 112 -11.45 -0.42 4.00
CA GLY A 112 -11.55 1.03 3.90
C GLY A 112 -11.78 1.48 2.45
N PRO A 113 -12.51 2.59 2.19
CA PRO A 113 -12.92 3.00 0.84
C PRO A 113 -11.77 3.16 -0.16
N TRP A 114 -10.62 3.66 0.31
CA TRP A 114 -9.42 3.80 -0.51
C TRP A 114 -8.89 2.44 -0.98
N LEU A 115 -8.86 1.43 -0.10
CA LEU A 115 -8.39 0.09 -0.45
C LEU A 115 -9.39 -0.61 -1.37
N GLN A 116 -10.70 -0.45 -1.10
CA GLN A 116 -11.76 -1.00 -1.94
C GLN A 116 -11.65 -0.49 -3.37
N THR A 117 -11.48 0.83 -3.54
CA THR A 117 -11.34 1.45 -4.86
C THR A 117 -10.08 0.94 -5.58
N LEU A 118 -8.96 0.80 -4.85
CA LEU A 118 -7.72 0.27 -5.41
C LEU A 118 -7.86 -1.19 -5.87
N MET A 119 -8.53 -2.02 -5.08
CA MET A 119 -8.77 -3.42 -5.43
C MET A 119 -9.76 -3.54 -6.58
N HIS A 120 -10.79 -2.69 -6.65
CA HIS A 120 -11.67 -2.59 -7.81
C HIS A 120 -10.85 -2.29 -9.06
N ALA A 121 -10.05 -1.22 -9.05
CA ALA A 121 -9.20 -0.87 -10.18
C ALA A 121 -8.25 -2.00 -10.58
N THR A 122 -7.66 -2.70 -9.62
CA THR A 122 -6.63 -3.72 -9.86
C THR A 122 -7.21 -5.02 -10.44
N PHE A 123 -8.39 -5.45 -9.96
CA PHE A 123 -9.03 -6.72 -10.32
C PHE A 123 -10.20 -6.56 -11.30
N ASP A 124 -10.33 -5.40 -11.93
CA ASP A 124 -11.36 -5.08 -12.94
C ASP A 124 -12.80 -5.35 -12.45
N GLY A 125 -13.07 -5.14 -11.16
CA GLY A 125 -14.41 -5.31 -10.58
C GLY A 125 -14.46 -5.15 -9.07
N GLU A 126 -15.64 -4.78 -8.55
CA GLU A 126 -15.87 -4.54 -7.13
C GLU A 126 -15.55 -5.80 -6.29
N PRO A 127 -14.71 -5.71 -5.24
CA PRO A 127 -14.41 -6.86 -4.39
C PRO A 127 -15.66 -7.38 -3.66
N VAL A 128 -16.03 -8.62 -3.94
CA VAL A 128 -17.12 -9.30 -3.22
C VAL A 128 -16.58 -9.86 -1.91
N ILE A 129 -16.91 -9.22 -0.79
CA ILE A 129 -16.51 -9.68 0.55
C ILE A 129 -17.55 -10.68 1.07
N GLU A 130 -17.10 -11.90 1.31
CA GLU A 130 -17.91 -12.97 1.87
C GLU A 130 -18.18 -12.71 3.36
N ARG A 131 -19.46 -12.75 3.72
CA ARG A 131 -19.97 -12.47 5.07
C ARG A 131 -20.56 -13.70 5.74
N PHE A 132 -20.73 -14.79 4.97
CA PHE A 132 -21.43 -16.00 5.38
C PHE A 132 -22.90 -15.74 5.77
N ASP A 133 -23.54 -14.79 5.07
CA ASP A 133 -24.95 -14.48 5.27
C ASP A 133 -25.83 -15.66 4.83
N GLY A 134 -26.84 -16.00 5.64
CA GLY A 134 -27.78 -17.09 5.36
C GLY A 134 -27.28 -18.50 5.70
N ILE A 135 -26.13 -18.60 6.37
CA ILE A 135 -25.60 -19.85 6.92
C ILE A 135 -26.13 -19.99 8.35
N ASN A 136 -26.53 -21.21 8.74
CA ASN A 136 -26.95 -21.45 10.12
C ASN A 136 -25.80 -21.07 11.06
N ASP A 137 -26.12 -20.39 12.17
CA ASP A 137 -25.15 -19.97 13.20
C ASP A 137 -25.34 -20.69 14.53
N GLU A 138 -26.38 -21.52 14.65
CA GLU A 138 -26.58 -22.35 15.83
C GLU A 138 -25.40 -23.36 15.95
N ASP A 139 -24.90 -23.57 17.17
CA ASP A 139 -23.78 -24.48 17.49
C ASP A 139 -22.50 -24.25 16.65
N GLY A 140 -22.14 -22.98 16.46
CA GLY A 140 -20.93 -22.56 15.75
C GLY A 140 -21.05 -22.58 14.23
N GLY A 141 -22.24 -22.87 13.71
CA GLY A 141 -22.67 -22.67 12.33
C GLY A 141 -22.30 -23.74 11.30
N ASP A 142 -22.98 -23.80 10.16
CA ASP A 142 -22.68 -24.81 9.14
C ASP A 142 -21.33 -24.53 8.44
N PRO A 143 -20.53 -25.56 8.13
CA PRO A 143 -19.23 -25.37 7.49
C PRO A 143 -19.38 -24.98 6.01
N VAL A 144 -18.51 -24.09 5.55
CA VAL A 144 -18.42 -23.64 4.16
C VAL A 144 -17.11 -24.10 3.56
N CYS A 145 -17.18 -24.90 2.50
CA CYS A 145 -16.02 -25.40 1.79
C CYS A 145 -15.87 -24.71 0.44
N PHE A 146 -14.65 -24.49 -0.02
CA PHE A 146 -14.38 -23.75 -1.26
C PHE A 146 -13.81 -24.66 -2.34
N GLU A 147 -14.36 -24.57 -3.56
CA GLU A 147 -13.88 -25.30 -4.73
C GLU A 147 -12.41 -24.98 -5.03
N LYS A 148 -12.03 -23.70 -4.92
CA LYS A 148 -10.66 -23.22 -4.98
C LYS A 148 -10.46 -22.13 -3.93
N ALA A 149 -9.35 -22.18 -3.19
CA ALA A 149 -8.96 -21.12 -2.27
C ALA A 149 -7.46 -20.83 -2.34
N VAL A 150 -7.11 -19.55 -2.26
CA VAL A 150 -5.74 -19.06 -2.08
C VAL A 150 -5.69 -18.27 -0.78
N VAL A 151 -4.82 -18.67 0.14
CA VAL A 151 -4.69 -18.08 1.46
C VAL A 151 -3.38 -17.31 1.56
N MET A 152 -3.45 -16.03 1.91
CA MET A 152 -2.30 -15.21 2.23
C MET A 152 -2.26 -14.97 3.73
N ARG A 153 -1.14 -15.34 4.36
CA ARG A 153 -0.90 -15.16 5.81
C ARG A 153 0.26 -14.23 6.10
N HIS A 154 1.02 -13.94 5.05
CA HIS A 154 2.17 -13.06 5.05
C HIS A 154 1.85 -11.88 4.15
N ASN A 155 2.40 -10.71 4.49
CA ASN A 155 2.39 -9.56 3.61
C ASN A 155 3.38 -9.82 2.46
N GLU A 156 4.16 -8.81 2.09
CA GLU A 156 5.12 -8.86 1.01
C GLU A 156 6.38 -9.71 1.31
N GLY A 157 6.35 -10.53 2.36
CA GLY A 157 7.44 -11.43 2.73
C GLY A 157 7.69 -12.50 1.66
N GLY A 158 8.96 -12.79 1.40
CA GLY A 158 9.39 -13.76 0.36
C GLY A 158 9.57 -13.18 -1.03
N MET A 159 8.88 -12.08 -1.38
CA MET A 159 9.03 -11.44 -2.68
C MET A 159 10.41 -10.79 -2.85
N SER A 160 10.97 -10.87 -4.06
CA SER A 160 12.16 -10.10 -4.43
C SER A 160 11.81 -8.62 -4.59
N ARG A 161 12.83 -7.77 -4.77
CA ARG A 161 12.58 -6.34 -5.03
C ARG A 161 11.93 -6.15 -6.40
N GLU A 162 12.40 -6.92 -7.38
CA GLU A 162 11.90 -6.95 -8.76
C GLU A 162 10.43 -7.32 -8.77
N ARG A 163 10.06 -8.38 -8.03
CA ARG A 163 8.67 -8.82 -7.95
C ARG A 163 7.76 -7.77 -7.33
N ARG A 164 8.19 -7.10 -6.26
CA ARG A 164 7.42 -5.99 -5.68
C ARG A 164 7.24 -4.84 -6.68
N MET A 165 8.29 -4.48 -7.43
CA MET A 165 8.22 -3.42 -8.44
C MET A 165 7.21 -3.75 -9.55
N GLU A 166 7.20 -4.98 -10.06
CA GLU A 166 6.22 -5.45 -11.06
C GLU A 166 4.77 -5.36 -10.55
N VAL A 167 4.55 -5.71 -9.29
CA VAL A 167 3.23 -5.66 -8.66
C VAL A 167 2.76 -4.22 -8.51
N TYR A 168 3.61 -3.34 -7.96
CA TYR A 168 3.28 -1.94 -7.81
C TYR A 168 3.09 -1.21 -9.14
N ASP A 169 3.82 -1.62 -10.18
CA ASP A 169 3.63 -1.11 -11.54
C ASP A 169 2.25 -1.47 -12.11
N LEU A 170 1.81 -2.72 -11.95
CA LEU A 170 0.47 -3.12 -12.37
C LEU A 170 -0.59 -2.33 -11.61
N MET A 171 -0.47 -2.23 -10.28
CA MET A 171 -1.43 -1.48 -9.46
C MET A 171 -1.49 -0.01 -9.88
N ARG A 172 -0.33 0.62 -10.14
CA ARG A 172 -0.24 1.98 -10.65
C ARG A 172 -0.91 2.12 -12.02
N CYS A 173 -0.62 1.22 -12.95
CA CYS A 173 -1.19 1.26 -14.30
C CYS A 173 -2.71 1.09 -14.26
N LYS A 174 -3.21 0.09 -13.53
CA LYS A 174 -4.64 -0.17 -13.34
C LYS A 174 -5.36 1.00 -12.68
N ALA A 175 -4.77 1.60 -11.64
CA ALA A 175 -5.31 2.79 -11.00
C ALA A 175 -5.41 3.99 -11.99
N ARG A 176 -4.41 4.18 -12.86
CA ARG A 176 -4.44 5.23 -13.89
C ARG A 176 -5.52 5.00 -14.93
N MET A 177 -5.67 3.76 -15.39
CA MET A 177 -6.74 3.39 -16.33
C MET A 177 -8.12 3.62 -15.71
N TYR A 178 -8.34 3.11 -14.49
CA TYR A 178 -9.59 3.29 -13.75
C TYR A 178 -9.96 4.78 -13.56
N CYS A 179 -8.95 5.62 -13.32
CA CYS A 179 -9.13 7.06 -13.11
C CYS A 179 -9.03 7.91 -14.39
N ASN A 180 -8.96 7.31 -15.57
CA ASN A 180 -8.82 8.00 -16.87
C ASN A 180 -7.67 9.01 -16.91
N VAL A 181 -6.53 8.68 -16.30
CA VAL A 181 -5.34 9.52 -16.33
C VAL A 181 -4.60 9.28 -17.65
N SER A 182 -4.72 10.24 -18.57
CA SER A 182 -4.02 10.20 -19.87
C SER A 182 -2.51 10.14 -19.69
N LEU A 183 -1.86 9.17 -20.34
CA LEU A 183 -0.42 9.04 -20.42
C LEU A 183 0.20 10.00 -21.48
N ASP A 184 -0.62 10.48 -22.42
CA ASP A 184 -0.20 11.20 -23.63
C ASP A 184 0.13 12.68 -23.37
N ASN A 185 -0.37 13.27 -22.28
CA ASN A 185 -0.05 14.66 -21.90
C ASN A 185 1.39 14.86 -21.38
N LYS A 186 2.23 13.83 -21.45
CA LYS A 186 3.64 13.93 -21.03
C LYS A 186 4.57 14.49 -22.11
N ASP A 187 4.19 14.41 -23.38
CA ASP A 187 5.09 14.77 -24.49
C ASP A 187 5.43 16.27 -24.56
N ASP A 188 4.53 17.15 -24.13
CA ASP A 188 4.82 18.59 -24.02
C ASP A 188 5.54 18.99 -22.72
N ASN A 189 5.63 18.09 -21.74
CA ASN A 189 6.01 18.41 -20.35
C ASN A 189 7.23 17.63 -19.82
N HIS A 190 7.93 16.84 -20.65
CA HIS A 190 9.09 16.03 -20.25
C HIS A 190 10.26 16.83 -19.62
N LYS A 191 10.28 18.15 -19.76
CA LYS A 191 11.29 19.03 -19.17
C LYS A 191 10.87 19.69 -17.84
N ALA A 192 9.56 19.78 -17.57
CA ALA A 192 9.05 20.44 -16.37
C ALA A 192 9.17 19.53 -15.15
N VAL A 193 9.60 20.07 -14.01
CA VAL A 193 9.67 19.34 -12.73
C VAL A 193 8.40 19.59 -11.92
N GLY A 194 7.61 18.56 -11.68
CA GLY A 194 6.45 18.60 -10.79
C GLY A 194 6.85 18.35 -9.34
N MET A 195 6.76 19.39 -8.49
CA MET A 195 6.96 19.27 -7.05
C MET A 195 5.60 19.32 -6.34
N THR A 196 5.35 18.38 -5.43
CA THR A 196 4.11 18.34 -4.64
C THR A 196 4.42 18.36 -3.16
N LEU A 197 3.87 19.34 -2.46
CA LEU A 197 3.80 19.37 -1.00
C LEU A 197 2.48 18.73 -0.60
N LEU A 198 2.54 17.46 -0.17
CA LEU A 198 1.39 16.73 0.33
C LEU A 198 1.28 16.95 1.84
N MET A 199 0.46 17.93 2.20
CA MET A 199 0.27 18.41 3.56
C MET A 199 -0.69 17.51 4.35
N ARG A 200 -0.58 17.60 5.68
CA ARG A 200 -1.44 16.90 6.64
C ARG A 200 -2.08 17.92 7.57
N THR A 201 -3.31 17.65 7.99
CA THR A 201 -3.94 18.32 9.13
C THR A 201 -3.76 17.50 10.42
N GLY A 202 -3.70 18.18 11.57
CA GLY A 202 -3.63 17.54 12.88
C GLY A 202 -2.26 16.91 13.19
N PRO A 203 -2.22 15.67 13.73
CA PRO A 203 -0.97 14.99 14.10
C PRO A 203 0.04 14.94 12.96
N ARG A 204 1.28 15.35 13.25
CA ARG A 204 2.41 15.43 12.30
C ARG A 204 2.25 16.46 11.19
N SER A 205 1.28 17.38 11.30
CA SER A 205 1.27 18.58 10.47
C SER A 205 2.49 19.45 10.76
N PHE A 206 2.86 20.30 9.82
CA PHE A 206 3.87 21.30 10.08
C PHE A 206 3.35 22.41 10.99
N THR A 207 4.21 23.03 11.79
CA THR A 207 3.84 24.12 12.71
C THR A 207 3.56 25.44 11.97
N ASN A 208 4.28 25.71 10.88
CA ASN A 208 4.13 26.90 10.04
C ASN A 208 4.11 26.52 8.55
N GLU A 209 2.94 26.14 8.06
CA GLU A 209 2.76 25.74 6.66
C GLU A 209 3.11 26.86 5.65
N PRO A 210 2.68 28.13 5.84
CA PRO A 210 3.04 29.20 4.91
C PRO A 210 4.55 29.39 4.73
N ALA A 211 5.34 29.30 5.81
CA ALA A 211 6.79 29.42 5.72
C ALA A 211 7.40 28.27 4.90
N ILE A 212 6.93 27.04 5.14
CA ILE A 212 7.42 25.85 4.42
C ILE A 212 7.05 25.93 2.94
N ILE A 213 5.80 26.27 2.62
CA ILE A 213 5.35 26.49 1.25
C ILE A 213 6.26 27.52 0.58
N GLY A 214 6.52 28.66 1.22
CA GLY A 214 7.39 29.71 0.67
C GLY A 214 8.83 29.26 0.41
N ILE A 215 9.39 28.39 1.27
CA ILE A 215 10.73 27.82 1.06
C ILE A 215 10.77 26.98 -0.23
N PHE A 216 9.87 26.01 -0.36
CA PHE A 216 9.86 25.13 -1.52
C PHE A 216 9.45 25.85 -2.80
N GLU A 217 8.54 26.82 -2.71
CA GLU A 217 8.15 27.68 -3.84
C GLU A 217 9.34 28.46 -4.38
N LYS A 218 10.11 29.10 -3.47
CA LYS A 218 11.31 29.86 -3.82
C LYS A 218 12.38 29.00 -4.49
N GLU A 219 12.58 27.77 -4.04
CA GLU A 219 13.56 26.87 -4.68
C GLU A 219 13.05 26.31 -6.01
N CYS A 220 11.76 25.96 -6.11
CA CYS A 220 11.15 25.52 -7.37
C CYS A 220 11.22 26.63 -8.44
N ALA A 221 10.96 27.89 -8.07
CA ALA A 221 11.01 29.03 -9.00
C ALA A 221 12.41 29.28 -9.62
N LYS A 222 13.48 28.73 -9.04
CA LYS A 222 14.85 28.82 -9.62
C LYS A 222 15.09 27.79 -10.73
N ILE A 223 14.20 26.82 -10.88
CA ILE A 223 14.29 25.76 -11.88
C ILE A 223 13.30 26.03 -12.99
N ASP A 224 13.83 26.27 -14.19
CA ASP A 224 13.00 26.48 -15.37
C ASP A 224 12.00 25.35 -15.59
N GLY A 225 10.73 25.72 -15.78
CA GLY A 225 9.61 24.79 -15.92
C GLY A 225 9.18 24.05 -14.65
N CYS A 226 9.76 24.32 -13.47
CA CYS A 226 9.27 23.70 -12.23
C CYS A 226 7.88 24.20 -11.87
N ARG A 227 6.99 23.27 -11.51
CA ARG A 227 5.61 23.56 -11.08
C ARG A 227 5.41 22.96 -9.69
N MET A 228 5.15 23.82 -8.72
CA MET A 228 4.82 23.39 -7.36
C MET A 228 3.30 23.28 -7.19
N THR A 229 2.84 22.21 -6.55
CA THR A 229 1.45 22.02 -6.11
C THR A 229 1.41 21.76 -4.61
N VAL A 230 0.51 22.44 -3.91
CA VAL A 230 0.21 22.17 -2.50
C VAL A 230 -1.12 21.44 -2.45
N ALA A 231 -1.16 20.29 -1.77
CA ALA A 231 -2.37 19.49 -1.64
C ALA A 231 -2.49 18.93 -0.23
N TYR A 232 -3.72 18.66 0.21
CA TYR A 232 -4.00 18.08 1.52
C TYR A 232 -4.62 16.70 1.33
N SER A 233 -4.02 15.68 1.94
CA SER A 233 -4.41 14.28 1.65
C SER A 233 -5.87 13.97 1.99
N ASN A 234 -6.43 14.63 3.00
CA ASN A 234 -7.82 14.46 3.45
C ASN A 234 -8.85 15.11 2.51
N ASN A 235 -8.41 15.93 1.55
CA ASN A 235 -9.27 16.61 0.60
C ASN A 235 -9.29 15.96 -0.79
N LEU A 236 -8.58 14.83 -0.96
CA LEU A 236 -8.44 14.17 -2.25
C LEU A 236 -9.18 12.83 -2.27
N THR A 237 -10.06 12.66 -3.23
CA THR A 237 -10.58 11.37 -3.65
C THR A 237 -9.45 10.46 -4.15
N PHE A 238 -9.72 9.15 -4.27
CA PHE A 238 -8.74 8.20 -4.81
C PHE A 238 -8.20 8.64 -6.18
N CYS A 239 -9.07 9.00 -7.13
CA CYS A 239 -8.64 9.38 -8.46
C CYS A 239 -7.92 10.74 -8.52
N GLU A 240 -8.25 11.68 -7.63
CA GLU A 240 -7.47 12.91 -7.50
C GLU A 240 -6.05 12.62 -6.97
N GLN A 241 -5.89 11.65 -6.06
CA GLN A 241 -4.56 11.20 -5.64
C GLN A 241 -3.79 10.54 -6.80
N VAL A 242 -4.43 9.68 -7.59
CA VAL A 242 -3.81 9.06 -8.77
C VAL A 242 -3.35 10.12 -9.76
N LYS A 243 -4.21 11.10 -10.07
CA LYS A 243 -3.90 12.20 -10.97
C LYS A 243 -2.76 13.06 -10.43
N LEU A 244 -2.83 13.48 -9.16
CA LEU A 244 -1.78 14.27 -8.52
C LEU A 244 -0.43 13.57 -8.60
N MET A 245 -0.35 12.32 -8.12
CA MET A 245 0.89 11.55 -8.09
C MET A 245 1.45 11.27 -9.48
N SER A 246 0.59 11.12 -10.50
CA SER A 246 1.03 10.96 -11.89
C SER A 246 1.78 12.17 -12.47
N MET A 247 1.61 13.35 -11.86
CA MET A 247 2.27 14.61 -12.23
C MET A 247 3.39 15.00 -11.25
N THR A 248 3.65 14.18 -10.22
CA THR A 248 4.62 14.46 -9.17
C THR A 248 5.95 13.76 -9.46
N ASP A 249 7.01 14.54 -9.63
CA ASP A 249 8.39 14.06 -9.70
C ASP A 249 9.09 14.14 -8.33
N ILE A 250 8.70 15.10 -7.49
CA ILE A 250 9.21 15.27 -6.12
C ILE A 250 8.03 15.39 -5.17
N LEU A 251 7.88 14.42 -4.28
CA LEU A 251 6.89 14.45 -3.20
C LEU A 251 7.55 14.90 -1.90
N VAL A 252 7.03 15.96 -1.29
CA VAL A 252 7.44 16.49 0.01
C VAL A 252 6.28 16.26 0.96
N SER A 253 6.46 15.47 2.02
CA SER A 253 5.35 15.19 2.94
C SER A 253 5.81 14.80 4.34
N PRO A 254 5.07 15.19 5.39
CA PRO A 254 5.19 14.57 6.70
C PRO A 254 4.98 13.05 6.69
N HIS A 255 5.69 12.33 7.53
CA HIS A 255 5.52 10.90 7.73
C HIS A 255 4.08 10.57 8.17
N GLY A 256 3.41 9.68 7.45
CA GLY A 256 2.10 9.17 7.85
C GLY A 256 1.43 8.35 6.79
N ALA A 257 0.32 7.70 7.17
CA ALA A 257 -0.38 6.76 6.30
C ALA A 257 -0.71 7.34 4.91
N GLN A 258 -0.90 8.65 4.77
CA GLN A 258 -1.18 9.29 3.47
C GLN A 258 -0.06 9.08 2.44
N LEU A 259 1.19 8.87 2.85
CA LEU A 259 2.31 8.53 1.97
C LEU A 259 2.19 7.13 1.34
N THR A 260 1.16 6.35 1.70
CA THR A 260 0.88 5.06 1.03
C THR A 260 0.70 5.23 -0.48
N ASN A 261 0.26 6.40 -0.95
CA ASN A 261 0.07 6.68 -2.37
C ASN A 261 1.37 6.96 -3.16
N ILE A 262 2.56 6.90 -2.54
CA ILE A 262 3.86 7.06 -3.23
C ILE A 262 3.95 6.15 -4.46
N PHE A 263 3.47 4.91 -4.37
CA PHE A 263 3.57 3.96 -5.50
C PHE A 263 2.83 4.43 -6.75
N LEU A 264 1.93 5.42 -6.68
CA LEU A 264 1.20 5.97 -7.83
C LEU A 264 2.03 6.95 -8.67
N MET A 265 3.16 7.43 -8.13
CA MET A 265 4.13 8.27 -8.84
C MET A 265 4.82 7.48 -9.95
N ASP A 266 5.40 8.18 -10.93
CA ASP A 266 6.27 7.50 -11.91
C ASP A 266 7.53 6.94 -11.24
N ARG A 267 8.06 5.85 -11.80
CA ARG A 267 9.37 5.31 -11.40
C ARG A 267 10.43 6.41 -11.49
N ASN A 268 11.39 6.35 -10.58
CA ASN A 268 12.47 7.30 -10.36
C ASN A 268 12.03 8.66 -9.81
N SER A 269 10.75 8.90 -9.51
CA SER A 269 10.35 10.06 -8.72
C SER A 269 10.97 10.02 -7.31
N SER A 270 11.09 11.18 -6.70
CA SER A 270 11.79 11.42 -5.44
C SER A 270 10.82 11.70 -4.29
N VAL A 271 11.12 11.19 -3.10
CA VAL A 271 10.32 11.40 -1.87
C VAL A 271 11.20 12.03 -0.80
N MET A 272 10.75 13.17 -0.25
CA MET A 272 11.35 13.88 0.88
C MET A 272 10.41 13.75 2.08
N GLU A 273 10.84 13.02 3.11
CA GLU A 273 10.00 12.67 4.26
C GLU A 273 10.36 13.45 5.53
N PHE A 274 9.35 13.93 6.26
CA PHE A 274 9.53 14.76 7.45
C PHE A 274 8.92 14.11 8.69
N PHE A 275 9.65 14.08 9.80
CA PHE A 275 9.21 13.46 11.05
C PHE A 275 9.14 14.48 12.19
N PRO A 276 8.18 14.33 13.13
CA PRO A 276 8.21 15.07 14.39
C PRO A 276 9.38 14.59 15.27
N LYS A 277 9.69 15.40 16.28
CA LYS A 277 10.71 15.05 17.29
C LYS A 277 10.36 13.75 18.00
N GLY A 278 11.39 12.97 18.31
CA GLY A 278 11.29 11.81 19.21
C GLY A 278 10.65 10.56 18.60
N TRP A 279 10.10 10.62 17.38
CA TRP A 279 9.53 9.45 16.70
C TRP A 279 10.57 8.32 16.54
N LEU A 280 11.82 8.67 16.20
CA LEU A 280 12.93 7.75 15.93
C LEU A 280 13.14 6.71 17.06
N LYS A 281 13.05 7.14 18.32
CA LYS A 281 13.38 6.32 19.50
C LYS A 281 12.38 5.20 19.75
N LEU A 282 11.10 5.45 19.46
CA LEU A 282 10.00 4.58 19.90
C LEU A 282 9.19 3.96 18.76
N ALA A 283 9.36 4.42 17.52
CA ALA A 283 8.55 3.98 16.40
C ALA A 283 8.89 2.60 15.83
N GLY A 284 9.98 1.97 16.31
CA GLY A 284 10.43 0.69 15.80
C GLY A 284 10.60 0.70 14.29
N VAL A 285 10.14 -0.36 13.63
CA VAL A 285 10.22 -0.50 12.16
C VAL A 285 9.27 0.44 11.39
N GLY A 286 8.22 0.96 12.02
CA GLY A 286 7.19 1.77 11.36
C GLY A 286 7.73 3.04 10.70
N GLN A 287 8.87 3.54 11.17
CA GLN A 287 9.55 4.71 10.60
C GLN A 287 10.17 4.48 9.22
N TYR A 288 10.37 3.23 8.80
CA TYR A 288 10.98 2.88 7.51
C TYR A 288 9.96 2.49 6.45
N VAL A 289 8.67 2.48 6.80
CA VAL A 289 7.60 1.99 5.92
C VAL A 289 7.60 2.70 4.57
N PHE A 290 7.69 4.03 4.54
CA PHE A 290 7.64 4.78 3.27
C PHE A 290 8.98 4.81 2.54
N HIS A 291 10.10 4.63 3.26
CA HIS A 291 11.38 4.30 2.64
C HIS A 291 11.31 2.97 1.89
N TRP A 292 10.72 1.94 2.49
CA TRP A 292 10.52 0.65 1.85
C TRP A 292 9.56 0.72 0.68
N ILE A 293 8.39 1.35 0.83
CA ILE A 293 7.44 1.52 -0.27
C ILE A 293 8.11 2.25 -1.44
N ALA A 294 8.83 3.35 -1.19
CA ALA A 294 9.56 4.03 -2.24
C ALA A 294 10.52 3.07 -2.98
N SER A 295 11.34 2.32 -2.24
CA SER A 295 12.28 1.34 -2.81
C SER A 295 11.59 0.21 -3.57
N TRP A 296 10.48 -0.32 -3.04
CA TRP A 296 9.72 -1.45 -3.57
C TRP A 296 8.86 -1.09 -4.78
N SER A 297 8.50 0.19 -4.94
CA SER A 297 7.69 0.67 -6.06
C SER A 297 8.48 1.51 -7.08
N GLY A 298 9.81 1.57 -6.94
CA GLY A 298 10.73 2.15 -7.93
C GLY A 298 10.96 3.66 -7.78
N MET A 299 10.66 4.24 -6.62
CA MET A 299 10.96 5.63 -6.28
C MET A 299 12.28 5.74 -5.50
N ARG A 300 12.82 6.97 -5.45
CA ARG A 300 14.01 7.33 -4.67
C ARG A 300 13.59 8.00 -3.38
N HIS A 301 14.01 7.44 -2.26
CA HIS A 301 13.84 8.09 -0.96
C HIS A 301 15.03 9.04 -0.70
N GLN A 302 14.80 10.35 -0.76
CA GLN A 302 15.83 11.41 -0.69
C GLN A 302 16.33 11.71 0.73
N GLY A 303 16.11 10.76 1.65
CA GLY A 303 16.38 10.92 3.07
C GLY A 303 15.16 11.42 3.85
N ALA A 304 15.36 11.52 5.16
CA ALA A 304 14.33 11.94 6.09
C ALA A 304 14.86 13.09 6.95
N TRP A 305 14.07 14.15 7.09
CA TRP A 305 14.33 15.18 8.09
C TRP A 305 13.56 14.86 9.36
N ARG A 306 14.23 15.00 10.51
CA ARG A 306 13.64 14.76 11.83
C ARG A 306 13.77 16.03 12.64
N ASP A 307 12.63 16.54 13.12
CA ASP A 307 12.61 17.77 13.88
C ASP A 307 13.41 17.65 15.19
N PRO A 308 14.48 18.45 15.39
CA PRO A 308 15.20 18.44 16.66
C PRO A 308 14.45 19.18 17.78
N ASN A 309 13.51 20.07 17.43
CA ASN A 309 12.96 21.11 18.32
C ASN A 309 11.45 20.93 18.63
N GLY A 310 10.88 19.77 18.35
CA GLY A 310 9.48 19.45 18.71
C GLY A 310 9.21 19.29 20.21
N GLU A 311 7.97 18.92 20.54
CA GLU A 311 7.47 18.79 21.92
C GLU A 311 8.32 17.86 22.80
N ASN A 312 8.55 18.28 24.04
CA ASN A 312 9.25 17.48 25.04
C ASN A 312 8.30 16.55 25.78
N CYS A 313 8.78 15.35 26.08
CA CYS A 313 8.08 14.43 26.97
C CYS A 313 8.45 14.72 28.43
N THR A 314 7.51 14.53 29.35
CA THR A 314 7.76 14.66 30.80
C THR A 314 8.50 13.48 31.40
N TYR A 315 8.56 12.35 30.69
CA TYR A 315 9.34 11.16 31.06
C TYR A 315 10.70 11.15 30.35
N SER A 316 11.55 10.16 30.66
CA SER A 316 12.77 9.94 29.89
C SER A 316 12.44 9.69 28.42
N GLU A 317 13.31 10.15 27.51
CA GLU A 317 13.02 10.16 26.07
C GLU A 317 12.76 8.77 25.45
N ASP A 318 13.24 7.71 26.10
CA ASP A 318 13.06 6.32 25.64
C ASP A 318 11.87 5.63 26.33
N ASP A 319 11.09 6.36 27.14
CA ASP A 319 9.90 5.85 27.80
C ASP A 319 8.74 5.69 26.80
N ARG A 320 8.11 4.51 26.77
CA ARG A 320 6.98 4.20 25.87
C ARG A 320 5.81 5.18 26.02
N ARG A 321 5.64 5.81 27.18
CA ARG A 321 4.60 6.83 27.41
C ARG A 321 4.82 8.09 26.57
N CYS A 322 6.05 8.35 26.14
CA CYS A 322 6.37 9.46 25.24
C CYS A 322 5.96 9.19 23.79
N MET A 323 5.65 7.94 23.42
CA MET A 323 5.36 7.58 22.03
C MET A 323 4.18 8.38 21.48
N SER A 324 3.10 8.59 22.24
CA SER A 324 1.95 9.36 21.76
C SER A 324 2.28 10.84 21.53
N ILE A 325 3.11 11.44 22.39
CA ILE A 325 3.56 12.83 22.28
C ILE A 325 4.40 12.99 21.01
N TYR A 326 5.45 12.18 20.87
CA TYR A 326 6.31 12.21 19.69
C TYR A 326 5.55 11.83 18.41
N LYS A 327 4.61 10.88 18.50
CA LYS A 327 3.78 10.46 17.38
C LYS A 327 2.87 11.54 16.86
N ASN A 328 2.31 12.33 17.76
CA ASN A 328 1.31 13.33 17.42
C ASN A 328 1.86 14.75 17.32
N GLY A 329 3.11 14.95 17.73
CA GLY A 329 3.80 16.23 17.65
C GLY A 329 3.76 16.83 16.25
N ARG A 330 3.69 18.17 16.22
CA ARG A 330 3.81 18.92 14.98
C ARG A 330 5.28 19.08 14.60
N ILE A 331 5.51 19.35 13.32
CA ILE A 331 6.83 19.36 12.71
C ILE A 331 7.26 20.82 12.48
N GLY A 332 8.36 21.22 13.09
CA GLY A 332 9.02 22.50 12.83
C GLY A 332 9.62 22.59 11.43
N TYR A 333 10.37 23.66 11.17
CA TYR A 333 11.11 23.82 9.93
C TYR A 333 12.49 24.43 10.20
N ASN A 334 13.43 24.17 9.29
CA ASN A 334 14.71 24.82 9.24
C ASN A 334 14.89 25.37 7.82
N GLU A 335 14.73 26.68 7.67
CA GLU A 335 14.72 27.34 6.36
C GLU A 335 15.98 27.05 5.54
N THR A 336 17.17 27.17 6.14
CA THR A 336 18.44 26.94 5.45
C THR A 336 18.57 25.49 4.98
N TYR A 337 18.29 24.54 5.87
CA TYR A 337 18.36 23.11 5.53
C TYR A 337 17.33 22.73 4.46
N PHE A 338 16.09 23.21 4.59
CA PHE A 338 14.99 22.85 3.67
C PHE A 338 15.27 23.42 2.28
N SER A 339 15.77 24.66 2.21
CA SER A 339 16.17 25.29 0.95
C SER A 339 17.31 24.52 0.26
N GLU A 340 18.35 24.15 1.02
CA GLU A 340 19.47 23.40 0.47
C GLU A 340 19.07 22.00 0.02
N TRP A 341 18.30 21.28 0.83
CA TRP A 341 17.82 19.94 0.49
C TRP A 341 16.91 19.97 -0.74
N ALA A 342 15.95 20.90 -0.80
CA ALA A 342 15.08 21.09 -1.95
C ALA A 342 15.87 21.40 -3.22
N ARG A 343 16.83 22.33 -3.16
CA ARG A 343 17.70 22.69 -4.29
C ARG A 343 18.46 21.48 -4.82
N ASN A 344 19.02 20.66 -3.93
CA ASN A 344 19.80 19.49 -4.34
C ASN A 344 18.92 18.46 -5.05
N VAL A 345 17.75 18.13 -4.47
CA VAL A 345 16.80 17.17 -5.07
C VAL A 345 16.24 17.68 -6.40
N LEU A 346 15.91 18.98 -6.48
CA LEU A 346 15.44 19.63 -7.71
C LEU A 346 16.46 19.53 -8.85
N ASN A 347 17.72 19.84 -8.57
CA ASN A 347 18.79 19.75 -9.57
C ASN A 347 19.05 18.32 -10.02
N GLU A 348 19.00 17.36 -9.10
CA GLU A 348 19.12 15.93 -9.41
C GLU A 348 18.00 15.47 -10.35
N VAL A 349 16.74 15.78 -10.01
CA VAL A 349 15.57 15.42 -10.84
C VAL A 349 15.62 16.10 -12.21
N LYS A 350 15.99 17.39 -12.27
CA LYS A 350 16.17 18.12 -13.53
C LYS A 350 17.19 17.43 -14.43
N THR A 351 18.34 17.07 -13.88
CA THR A 351 19.43 16.40 -14.62
C THR A 351 18.95 15.07 -15.21
N MET A 352 18.27 14.25 -14.40
CA MET A 352 17.74 12.96 -14.85
C MET A 352 16.67 13.09 -15.94
N LYS A 353 15.81 14.10 -15.87
CA LYS A 353 14.83 14.35 -16.94
C LYS A 353 15.51 14.74 -18.25
N LEU A 354 16.56 15.55 -18.18
CA LEU A 354 17.37 15.91 -19.36
C LEU A 354 18.02 14.66 -19.98
N GLU A 355 18.64 13.80 -19.17
CA GLU A 355 19.23 12.54 -19.63
C GLU A 355 18.20 11.60 -20.25
N LYS A 356 17.04 11.41 -19.60
CA LYS A 356 15.96 10.54 -20.10
C LYS A 356 15.40 11.02 -21.44
N SER A 357 15.26 12.34 -21.63
CA SER A 357 14.81 12.91 -22.90
C SER A 357 15.81 12.73 -24.05
N GLN A 358 17.08 12.46 -23.73
CA GLN A 358 18.14 12.16 -24.71
C GLN A 358 18.22 10.66 -25.02
N SER A 359 17.82 9.80 -24.08
CA SER A 359 17.77 8.35 -24.25
C SER A 359 16.34 7.87 -24.57
N ASN A 360 15.87 8.05 -25.80
CA ASN A 360 14.61 7.42 -26.24
C ASN A 360 14.80 5.90 -26.36
N GLY A 361 14.54 5.18 -25.26
CA GLY A 361 14.54 3.72 -25.16
C GLY A 361 13.12 3.16 -25.08
N SER A 362 12.84 2.19 -25.95
CA SER A 362 11.58 1.49 -26.17
C SER A 362 10.93 0.87 -24.92
N ALA A 363 9.60 0.84 -24.94
CA ALA A 363 8.70 0.23 -23.97
C ALA A 363 9.13 -1.19 -23.54
N SER A 364 9.01 -1.48 -22.24
CA SER A 364 9.18 -2.83 -21.72
C SER A 364 7.88 -3.62 -21.83
N SER A 365 8.05 -4.89 -22.17
CA SER A 365 7.08 -5.96 -22.35
C SER A 365 5.83 -5.89 -21.45
N SER A 366 4.66 -5.93 -22.08
CA SER A 366 3.43 -6.36 -21.43
C SER A 366 3.56 -7.83 -21.05
N ASN A 367 3.25 -8.16 -19.80
CA ASN A 367 3.12 -9.55 -19.39
C ASN A 367 1.83 -9.72 -18.57
N GLY A 368 1.02 -10.68 -19.02
CA GLY A 368 -0.12 -11.25 -18.31
C GLY A 368 -1.36 -10.37 -18.25
N CYS A 369 -1.34 -9.32 -17.43
CA CYS A 369 -2.55 -8.63 -16.98
C CYS A 369 -2.56 -7.23 -17.55
N MET A 370 -3.32 -7.01 -18.64
CA MET A 370 -3.27 -5.78 -19.47
C MET A 370 -2.92 -4.51 -18.67
N CYS A 371 -1.62 -4.21 -18.79
CA CYS A 371 -0.75 -3.20 -18.21
C CYS A 371 0.68 -3.81 -18.28
#